data_AF-A0A5J4V0G4-F1
#
_entry.id   AF-A0A5J4V0G4-F1
#
_cell.length_a   1.000
_cell.length_b   1.000
_cell.length_c   1.000
_cell.angle_alpha   90.00
_cell.angle_beta   90.00
_cell.angle_gamma   90.00
#
_symmetry.space_group_name_H-M   'P 1'
#
loop_
_entity.id
_entity.type
_entity.pdbx_description
1 polymer ?
#
loop_
_entity_poly.entity_id
_entity_poly.type
_entity_poly.pdbx_seq_one_letter_code
_entity_poly.pdbx_strand_id
1 'polypeptide(L)'
;LEVDCGDIKLSKKTQHCKVPTPDNPNFLEVLQFDVPLPLNSLYAPTLNARLYDDVGVRKKLLGTSSIPLGPYLPWTNEERPRNNLRQVVSSIS
;
A
#
# COMPACT_ATOMS: atom_id res chain seq x y z
N LEU A 1 3.27 -6.11 6.73
CA LEU A 1 2.07 -5.62 6.02
C LEU A 1 1.89 -6.41 4.73
N GLU A 2 0.69 -6.92 4.50
CA GLU A 2 0.30 -7.46 3.18
C GLU A 2 -0.71 -6.52 2.56
N VAL A 3 -0.56 -6.21 1.28
CA VAL A 3 -1.48 -5.37 0.52
C VAL A 3 -1.91 -6.15 -0.72
N ASP A 4 -3.20 -6.24 -0.97
CA ASP A 4 -3.76 -6.79 -2.19
C ASP A 4 -4.66 -5.75 -2.89
N CYS A 5 -4.54 -5.62 -4.20
CA CYS A 5 -5.33 -4.70 -5.01
C CYS A 5 -5.47 -5.26 -6.43
N GLY A 6 -6.65 -5.79 -6.74
CA GLY A 6 -6.89 -6.51 -7.99
C GLY A 6 -5.99 -7.75 -8.09
N ASP A 7 -5.24 -7.86 -9.18
CA ASP A 7 -4.31 -8.97 -9.42
C ASP A 7 -2.96 -8.83 -8.70
N ILE A 8 -2.73 -7.71 -8.01
CA ILE A 8 -1.49 -7.44 -7.32
C ILE A 8 -1.60 -7.83 -5.86
N LYS A 9 -0.64 -8.65 -5.41
CA LYS A 9 -0.44 -8.98 -4.01
C LYS A 9 1.00 -8.71 -3.63
N LEU A 10 1.17 -7.86 -2.62
CA LEU A 10 2.47 -7.44 -2.10
C LEU A 10 2.54 -7.77 -0.62
N SER A 11 3.69 -8.28 -0.20
CA SER A 11 3.99 -8.48 1.22
C SER A 11 5.27 -7.73 1.52
N LYS A 12 5.18 -6.69 2.36
CA LYS A 12 6.34 -5.93 2.83
C LYS A 12 6.49 -6.09 4.34
N LYS A 13 7.69 -6.42 4.78
CA LYS A 13 8.05 -6.26 6.20
C LYS A 13 8.28 -4.76 6.43
N THR A 14 7.50 -4.18 7.34
CA THR A 14 7.69 -2.79 7.77
C THR A 14 8.92 -2.72 8.66
N GLN A 15 9.60 -1.58 8.64
CA GLN A 15 10.76 -1.38 9.52
C GLN A 15 10.34 -1.38 10.98
N HIS A 16 11.26 -1.74 11.88
CA HIS A 16 11.02 -1.64 13.31
C HIS A 16 10.84 -0.16 13.72
N CYS A 17 9.75 0.16 14.40
CA CYS A 17 9.47 1.52 14.87
C CYS A 17 10.47 1.86 15.99
N LYS A 18 11.29 2.91 15.82
CA LYS A 18 12.23 3.34 16.88
C LYS A 18 11.55 4.10 18.02
N VAL A 19 10.51 4.91 17.77
CA VAL A 19 9.82 5.75 18.78
C VAL A 19 8.44 6.27 18.27
N PRO A 20 7.39 6.49 19.10
CA PRO A 20 7.17 5.99 20.46
C PRO A 20 5.98 5.02 20.59
N THR A 21 6.03 4.25 21.68
CA THR A 21 4.93 3.49 22.31
C THR A 21 4.31 2.31 21.54
N PRO A 22 4.20 1.12 22.17
CA PRO A 22 3.49 -0.04 21.62
C PRO A 22 2.06 0.28 21.15
N ASP A 23 1.44 1.28 21.76
CA ASP A 23 0.03 1.62 21.58
C ASP A 23 -0.25 2.50 20.35
N ASN A 24 0.77 3.14 19.74
CA ASN A 24 0.60 3.95 18.54
C ASN A 24 1.85 3.91 17.64
N PRO A 25 2.02 2.83 16.85
CA PRO A 25 3.21 2.68 16.04
C PRO A 25 3.14 3.60 14.81
N ASN A 26 3.85 4.72 14.86
CA ASN A 26 3.97 5.67 13.75
C ASN A 26 5.04 5.22 12.75
N PHE A 27 4.69 4.31 11.84
CA PHE A 27 5.52 3.99 10.68
C PHE A 27 5.27 5.04 9.60
N LEU A 28 6.02 6.15 9.60
CA LEU A 28 6.02 7.16 8.52
C LEU A 28 6.62 6.62 7.20
N GLU A 29 6.40 5.34 6.90
CA GLU A 29 6.89 4.68 5.71
C GLU A 29 5.89 4.86 4.57
N VAL A 30 6.32 5.51 3.49
CA VAL A 30 5.53 5.60 2.27
C VAL A 30 5.68 4.30 1.48
N LEU A 31 4.56 3.62 1.23
CA LEU A 31 4.50 2.44 0.37
C LEU A 31 3.93 2.84 -0.98
N GLN A 32 4.77 2.73 -2.01
CA GLN A 32 4.38 2.98 -3.39
C GLN A 32 4.36 1.66 -4.16
N PHE A 33 3.30 1.44 -4.92
CA PHE A 33 3.09 0.26 -5.74
C PHE A 33 2.40 0.66 -7.04
N ASP A 34 2.87 0.11 -8.15
CA ASP A 34 2.27 0.33 -9.46
C ASP A 34 1.14 -0.68 -9.65
N VAL A 35 -0.09 -0.20 -9.81
CA VAL A 35 -1.28 -1.05 -9.97
C VAL A 35 -1.99 -0.73 -11.29
N PRO A 36 -2.29 -1.74 -12.13
CA PRO A 36 -3.11 -1.53 -13.30
C PRO A 36 -4.54 -1.18 -12.85
N LEU A 37 -4.96 0.04 -13.13
CA LEU A 37 -6.31 0.50 -12.82
C LEU A 37 -7.18 0.45 -14.08
N PRO A 38 -8.46 0.03 -13.94
CA PRO A 38 -9.39 0.03 -15.06
C PRO A 38 -9.74 1.46 -15.48
N LEU A 39 -10.05 1.64 -16.76
CA LEU A 39 -10.49 2.95 -17.29
C LEU A 39 -11.83 3.39 -16.69
N ASN A 40 -12.72 2.43 -16.44
CA ASN A 40 -14.04 2.68 -15.87
C ASN A 40 -14.04 2.37 -14.38
N SER A 41 -14.44 3.35 -13.57
CA SER A 41 -14.45 3.29 -12.10
C SER A 41 -15.37 2.21 -11.54
N LEU A 42 -16.36 1.73 -12.30
CA LEU A 42 -17.23 0.62 -11.89
C LEU A 42 -16.46 -0.69 -11.68
N TYR A 43 -15.33 -0.86 -12.35
CA TYR A 43 -14.49 -2.06 -12.22
C TYR A 43 -13.30 -1.84 -11.28
N ALA A 44 -13.25 -0.69 -10.60
CA ALA A 44 -12.12 -0.33 -9.75
C ALA A 44 -11.93 -1.35 -8.61
N PRO A 45 -10.72 -1.90 -8.45
CA PRO A 45 -10.45 -2.82 -7.37
C PRO A 45 -10.49 -2.11 -6.01
N THR A 46 -10.65 -2.89 -4.96
CA THR A 46 -10.47 -2.42 -3.58
C THR A 46 -9.04 -2.75 -3.14
N LEU A 47 -8.36 -1.78 -2.58
CA LEU A 47 -7.08 -1.99 -1.93
C LEU A 47 -7.33 -2.53 -0.52
N ASN A 48 -6.88 -3.75 -0.25
CA ASN A 48 -6.97 -4.36 1.06
C ASN A 48 -5.57 -4.40 1.69
N ALA A 49 -5.46 -3.89 2.91
CA ALA A 49 -4.26 -3.92 3.72
C ALA A 49 -4.48 -4.83 4.93
N ARG A 50 -3.56 -5.75 5.17
CA ARG A 50 -3.57 -6.69 6.29
C ARG A 50 -2.32 -6.51 7.11
N LEU A 51 -2.51 -6.13 8.37
CA LEU A 51 -1.44 -5.95 9.33
C LEU A 51 -1.26 -7.25 10.12
N TYR A 52 -0.01 -7.71 10.21
CA TYR A 52 0.34 -8.90 10.97
C TYR A 52 1.41 -8.55 12.00
N ASP A 53 1.31 -9.18 13.16
CA ASP A 53 2.37 -9.23 14.15
C ASP A 53 3.33 -10.38 13.82
N ASP A 54 4.62 -10.14 13.98
CA ASP A 54 5.70 -11.11 13.74
C ASP A 54 6.15 -11.67 15.10
N VAL A 55 5.43 -12.67 15.63
CA VAL A 55 5.75 -13.33 16.91
C VAL A 55 6.65 -14.57 16.73
N GLY A 56 7.50 -14.57 15.71
CA GLY A 56 8.42 -15.65 15.38
C GLY A 56 7.83 -16.67 14.40
N VAL A 57 7.40 -17.84 14.89
CA VAL A 57 7.00 -18.98 14.02
C VAL A 57 5.60 -18.79 13.41
N ARG A 58 4.77 -17.91 13.98
CA ARG A 58 3.42 -17.63 13.51
C ARG A 58 3.26 -16.15 13.25
N LYS A 59 2.58 -15.80 12.16
CA LYS A 59 2.07 -14.45 11.94
C LYS A 59 0.66 -14.36 12.50
N LYS A 60 0.42 -13.39 13.38
CA LYS A 60 -0.92 -13.14 13.91
C LYS A 60 -1.52 -11.94 13.18
N LEU A 61 -2.69 -12.10 12.56
CA LEU A 61 -3.41 -10.97 11.96
C LEU A 61 -3.85 -10.02 13.08
N LEU A 62 -3.40 -8.77 13.02
CA LEU A 62 -3.75 -7.71 13.96
C LEU A 62 -4.96 -6.90 13.49
N GLY A 63 -5.06 -6.68 12.19
CA GLY A 63 -6.13 -5.88 11.63
C GLY A 63 -6.14 -5.87 10.11
N THR A 64 -7.27 -5.46 9.57
CA THR A 64 -7.51 -5.32 8.14
C THR A 64 -8.11 -3.96 7.86
N SER A 65 -7.69 -3.33 6.77
CA SER A 65 -8.27 -2.09 6.27
C SER A 65 -8.52 -2.23 4.77
N SER A 66 -9.58 -1.61 4.28
CA SER A 66 -9.97 -1.69 2.87
C SER A 66 -10.31 -0.30 2.36
N ILE A 67 -9.76 0.07 1.22
CA ILE A 67 -9.94 1.36 0.56
C ILE A 67 -10.45 1.09 -0.86
N PRO A 68 -11.73 1.35 -1.16
CA PRO A 68 -12.25 1.21 -2.51
C PRO A 68 -11.61 2.27 -3.42
N LEU A 69 -11.05 1.88 -4.56
CA LEU A 69 -10.38 2.83 -5.46
C LEU A 69 -11.34 3.59 -6.38
N GLY A 70 -12.58 3.10 -6.54
CA GLY A 70 -13.59 3.68 -7.43
C GLY A 70 -13.83 5.18 -7.25
N PRO A 71 -13.99 5.70 -6.01
CA PRO A 71 -14.18 7.13 -5.76
C PRO A 71 -13.00 8.01 -6.17
N TYR A 72 -11.79 7.43 -6.31
CA TYR A 72 -10.57 8.14 -6.70
C TYR A 72 -10.30 8.06 -8.20
N LEU A 73 -11.22 7.48 -8.99
CA LEU A 73 -11.12 7.35 -10.44
C LEU A 73 -12.17 8.20 -11.18
N PRO A 74 -11.81 8.87 -12.29
CA PRO A 74 -10.45 9.05 -12.79
C PRO A 74 -9.68 10.04 -11.90
N TRP A 75 -8.39 9.76 -11.64
CA TRP A 75 -7.49 10.73 -10.99
C TRP A 75 -7.45 11.98 -11.85
N THR A 76 -8.20 13.02 -11.48
CA THR A 76 -8.13 14.29 -12.20
C THR A 76 -6.70 14.83 -12.04
N ASN A 77 -6.18 15.49 -13.07
CA ASN A 77 -4.77 15.91 -13.11
C ASN A 77 -4.33 16.79 -11.92
N GLU A 78 -5.28 17.34 -11.16
CA GLU A 78 -5.03 18.14 -9.96
C GLU A 78 -4.79 17.29 -8.70
N GLU A 79 -5.25 16.03 -8.68
CA GLU A 79 -5.31 15.17 -7.49
C GLU A 79 -4.27 14.04 -7.49
N ARG A 80 -3.50 13.88 -8.58
CA ARG A 80 -2.32 13.01 -8.54
C ARG A 80 -1.35 13.56 -7.48
N PRO A 81 -0.98 12.78 -6.45
CA PRO A 81 0.12 13.16 -5.57
C PRO A 81 1.33 13.40 -6.47
N ARG A 82 1.93 14.59 -6.43
CA ARG A 82 3.13 14.88 -7.22
C ARG A 82 4.21 13.90 -6.77
N ASN A 83 4.50 12.89 -7.61
CA ASN A 83 5.67 12.04 -7.45
C ASN A 83 6.91 12.91 -7.71
N ASN A 84 7.34 13.66 -6.70
CA ASN A 84 8.57 14.47 -6.73
C ASN A 84 9.83 13.62 -6.53
N LEU A 85 9.75 12.30 -6.64
CA LEU A 85 10.91 11.41 -6.59
C LEU A 85 11.13 10.84 -7.97
N ARG A 86 12.28 11.18 -8.57
CA ARG A 86 12.75 10.65 -9.85
C ARG A 86 12.62 9.13 -9.83
N GLN A 87 11.72 8.56 -10.64
CA GLN A 87 11.80 7.16 -11.01
C GLN A 87 13.13 6.97 -11.74
N VAL A 88 14.14 6.49 -11.01
CA VAL A 88 15.34 5.91 -11.62
C VAL A 88 14.90 4.56 -12.16
N VAL A 89 14.36 4.56 -13.37
CA VAL A 89 14.18 3.34 -14.16
C VAL A 89 15.57 2.93 -14.61
N SER A 90 16.23 2.07 -13.84
CA SER A 90 17.40 1.36 -14.35
C SER A 90 16.90 0.18 -15.18
N SER A 91 16.74 0.40 -16.48
CA SER A 91 16.66 -0.69 -17.45
C SER A 91 17.99 -1.45 -17.41
N ILE A 92 17.96 -2.72 -17.03
CA ILE A 92 19.09 -3.61 -17.24
C ILE A 92 18.82 -4.33 -18.57
N SER A 93 19.64 -3.96 -19.56
CA SER A 93 19.83 -4.61 -20.86
C SER A 93 20.35 -6.03 -20.75
#